data_AF-A0A4Q7LTA5-F1
#
_entry.id   AF-A0A4Q7LTA5-F1
#
_cell.length_a   1.000
_cell.length_b   1.000
_cell.length_c   1.000
_cell.angle_alpha   90.00
_cell.angle_beta   90.00
_cell.angle_gamma   90.00
#
_symmetry.space_group_name_H-M   'P 1'
#
loop_
_entity.id
_entity.type
_entity.pdbx_description
1 polymer ?
#
loop_
_entity_poly.entity_id
_entity_poly.type
_entity_poly.pdbx_seq_one_letter_code
_entity_poly.pdbx_strand_id
1 'polypeptide(L)' 'MSEAGGRDGVDEVPNEFGDTAAESDADTPDEGLLSQLAVIEDQPLGDRAAAFAHLHDALRQQLEA' A
#
# COMPACT_ATOMS: atom_id res chain seq x y z
N MET A 1 6.10 -25.85 52.83
CA MET A 1 5.20 -24.72 52.50
C MET A 1 5.72 -24.12 51.21
N SER A 2 4.99 -24.34 50.13
CA SER A 2 5.23 -23.75 48.83
C SER A 2 4.85 -22.28 48.88
N GLU A 3 5.71 -21.39 48.38
CA GLU A 3 5.25 -20.12 47.84
C GLU A 3 5.64 -20.10 46.35
N ALA A 4 4.60 -20.30 45.56
CA ALA A 4 4.53 -20.01 44.15
C ALA A 4 4.26 -18.52 43.97
N GLY A 5 4.58 -17.99 42.79
CA GLY A 5 4.31 -16.61 42.38
C GLY A 5 5.58 -16.01 41.83
N GLY A 6 5.88 -16.14 40.54
CA GLY A 6 4.99 -15.76 39.45
C GLY A 6 5.78 -14.73 38.68
N ARG A 7 6.53 -15.17 37.68
CA ARG A 7 7.14 -14.30 36.69
C ARG A 7 5.99 -13.87 35.78
N ASP A 8 5.21 -12.89 36.22
CA ASP A 8 4.08 -12.38 35.46
C ASP A 8 4.03 -10.87 35.60
N GLY A 9 3.93 -10.22 34.46
CA GLY A 9 4.38 -8.85 34.25
C GLY A 9 5.22 -8.78 32.99
N VAL A 10 4.66 -9.34 31.91
CA VAL A 10 4.94 -8.85 30.56
C VAL A 10 4.63 -7.35 30.60
N ASP A 11 5.66 -6.53 30.79
CA ASP A 11 5.57 -5.11 30.45
C ASP A 11 5.38 -5.12 28.94
N GLU A 12 4.10 -5.01 28.56
CA GLU A 12 3.63 -4.92 27.19
C GLU A 12 4.45 -3.82 26.53
N VAL A 13 5.42 -4.23 25.72
CA VAL A 13 6.15 -3.30 24.85
C VAL A 13 5.08 -2.52 24.12
N PRO A 14 4.95 -1.20 24.37
CA PRO A 14 3.97 -0.42 23.66
C PRO A 14 4.29 -0.60 22.19
N ASN A 15 3.31 -1.14 21.46
CA ASN A 15 3.40 -1.32 20.04
C ASN A 15 3.54 0.09 19.44
N GLU A 16 4.78 0.56 19.27
CA GLU A 16 5.17 1.79 18.57
C GLU A 16 4.98 1.62 17.05
N PHE A 17 3.96 0.87 16.66
CA PHE A 17 3.39 0.87 15.32
C PHE A 17 2.04 1.51 15.50
N GLY A 18 2.10 2.84 15.51
CA GLY A 18 1.02 3.74 15.86
C GLY A 18 -0.32 3.27 15.32
N ASP A 19 -1.21 3.01 16.25
CA ASP A 19 -2.59 3.46 16.14
C ASP A 19 -2.54 4.96 15.79
N THR A 20 -2.61 5.27 14.51
CA THR A 20 -3.05 6.57 14.03
C THR A 20 -4.05 6.29 12.93
N ALA A 21 -5.28 6.11 13.37
CA ALA A 21 -6.50 6.21 12.58
C ALA A 21 -6.62 7.62 11.96
N ALA A 22 -5.74 7.90 11.00
CA ALA A 22 -6.01 8.77 9.89
C ALA A 22 -5.98 7.85 8.66
N GLU A 23 -7.00 6.98 8.55
CA GLU A 23 -7.33 6.30 7.31
C GLU A 23 -7.64 7.39 6.29
N SER A 24 -6.58 7.81 5.62
CA SER A 24 -6.62 8.76 4.55
C SER A 24 -7.25 8.01 3.38
N ASP A 25 -8.14 8.65 2.62
CA ASP A 25 -8.66 8.13 1.33
C ASP A 25 -7.57 7.64 0.36
N ALA A 26 -6.29 7.85 0.68
CA ALA A 26 -5.11 7.38 -0.02
C ALA A 26 -4.88 5.86 -0.01
N ASP A 27 -5.50 5.08 0.90
CA ASP A 27 -5.29 3.62 0.95
C ASP A 27 -6.28 2.82 0.07
N THR A 28 -7.25 3.51 -0.53
CA THR A 28 -8.11 2.89 -1.55
C THR A 28 -7.39 2.98 -2.90
N PRO A 29 -7.08 1.85 -3.55
CA PRO A 29 -6.45 1.88 -4.87
C PRO A 29 -7.39 2.55 -5.86
N ASP A 30 -6.84 3.48 -6.66
CA ASP A 30 -7.59 4.17 -7.70
C ASP A 30 -8.14 3.15 -8.72
N GLU A 31 -9.46 2.91 -8.67
CA GLU A 31 -10.15 1.96 -9.54
C GLU A 31 -9.97 2.30 -11.03
N GLY A 32 -9.84 3.58 -11.37
CA GLY A 32 -9.57 4.03 -12.73
C GLY A 32 -8.19 3.63 -13.20
N LEU A 33 -7.17 3.81 -12.35
CA LEU A 33 -5.82 3.35 -12.62
C LEU A 33 -5.75 1.83 -12.77
N LEU A 34 -6.41 1.09 -11.88
CA LEU A 34 -6.48 -0.37 -11.96
C LEU A 34 -7.14 -0.86 -13.24
N SER A 35 -8.25 -0.24 -13.65
CA SER A 35 -8.91 -0.55 -14.92
C SER A 35 -8.00 -0.28 -16.11
N GLN A 36 -7.26 0.83 -16.09
CA GLN A 36 -6.33 1.19 -17.15
C GLN A 36 -5.14 0.22 -17.24
N LEU A 37 -4.59 -0.22 -16.11
CA LEU A 37 -3.54 -1.23 -16.05
C LEU A 37 -4.02 -2.56 -16.66
N ALA A 38 -5.23 -3.01 -16.33
CA ALA A 38 -5.80 -4.23 -16.90
C ALA A 38 -5.90 -4.18 -18.43
N VAL A 39 -6.29 -3.03 -18.99
CA VAL A 39 -6.33 -2.83 -20.45
C VAL A 39 -4.93 -2.90 -21.08
N ILE A 40 -3.89 -2.42 -20.39
CA ILE A 40 -2.51 -2.51 -20.88
C ILE A 40 -2.02 -3.97 -20.83
N GLU A 41 -2.38 -4.70 -19.78
CA GLU A 41 -2.00 -6.11 -19.62
C GLU A 41 -2.65 -7.03 -20.65
N ASP A 42 -3.79 -6.67 -21.22
CA ASP A 42 -4.42 -7.42 -22.32
C ASP A 42 -3.72 -7.20 -23.68
N GLN A 43 -2.82 -6.22 -23.79
CA GLN A 43 -2.11 -5.95 -25.05
C GLN A 43 -0.99 -6.98 -25.32
N PRO A 44 -0.57 -7.16 -26.58
CA PRO A 44 0.61 -7.94 -26.92
C PRO A 44 1.86 -7.40 -26.19
N LEU A 45 2.76 -8.30 -25.79
CA LEU A 45 3.97 -7.95 -25.05
C LEU A 45 4.82 -6.85 -25.71
N GLY A 46 4.86 -6.81 -27.05
CA GLY A 46 5.59 -5.80 -27.80
C GLY A 46 5.07 -4.37 -27.59
N ASP A 47 3.77 -4.22 -27.30
CA ASP A 47 3.10 -2.92 -27.20
C ASP A 47 3.01 -2.42 -25.75
N ARG A 48 3.04 -3.34 -24.77
CA ARG A 48 2.89 -3.01 -23.34
C ARG A 48 3.92 -2.00 -22.85
N ALA A 49 5.18 -2.13 -23.27
CA ALA A 49 6.25 -1.24 -22.81
C ALA A 49 5.98 0.23 -23.19
N ALA A 50 5.51 0.47 -24.41
CA ALA A 50 5.14 1.81 -24.86
C ALA A 50 3.91 2.33 -24.12
N ALA A 51 2.89 1.49 -23.93
CA ALA A 51 1.68 1.85 -23.19
C ALA A 51 1.96 2.20 -21.72
N PHE A 52 2.82 1.45 -21.04
CA PHE A 52 3.25 1.77 -19.67
C PHE A 52 4.07 3.05 -19.59
N ALA A 53 4.95 3.32 -20.56
CA ALA A 53 5.68 4.58 -20.61
C ALA A 53 4.73 5.79 -20.72
N HIS A 54 3.72 5.71 -21.59
CA HIS A 54 2.69 6.73 -21.69
C HIS A 54 1.89 6.93 -20.40
N LEU A 55 1.49 5.84 -19.73
CA LEU A 55 0.81 5.92 -18.44
C LEU A 55 1.69 6.58 -17.37
N HIS A 56 2.97 6.18 -17.30
CA HIS A 56 3.92 6.76 -16.35
C HIS A 56 4.12 8.26 -16.59
N ASP A 57 4.24 8.70 -17.84
CA ASP A 57 4.36 10.11 -18.19
C ASP A 57 3.12 10.92 -17.80
N ALA A 58 1.92 10.36 -17.97
CA ALA A 58 0.67 10.98 -17.55
C ALA A 58 0.58 11.14 -16.02
N LEU A 59 0.91 10.08 -15.27
CA LEU A 59 0.94 10.11 -13.81
C LEU A 59 1.98 11.11 -13.29
N ARG A 60 3.17 11.14 -13.92
CA ARG A 60 4.19 12.12 -13.59
C ARG A 60 3.68 13.56 -13.73
N GLN A 61 2.99 13.88 -14.83
CA GLN A 61 2.43 15.21 -15.05
C GLN A 61 1.38 15.58 -14.00
N GLN A 62 0.57 14.62 -13.55
CA GLN A 62 -0.41 14.84 -12.48
C GLN A 62 0.23 15.17 -11.13
N LEU A 63 1.38 14.55 -10.83
CA LEU A 63 2.12 14.79 -9.59
C LEU A 63 2.95 16.09 -9.61
N GLU A 64 3.34 16.56 -10.80
CA GLU A 64 4.12 17.79 -10.97
C GLU A 64 3.26 19.07 -11.06
N ALA A 65 1.93 18.93 -11.21
CA ALA A 65 0.97 20.04 -11.33
C ALA A 65 0.60 20.67 -9.97
#